data_AF-Q8HY89-F1
#
_entry.id   AF-Q8HY89-F1
#
_cell.length_a   1.000
_cell.length_b   1.000
_cell.length_c   1.000
_cell.angle_alpha   90.00
_cell.angle_beta   90.00
_cell.angle_gamma   90.00
#
_symmetry.space_group_name_H-M   'P 1'
#
loop_
_entity.id
_entity.type
_entity.pdbx_description
1 polymer ?
#
loop_
_entity_poly.entity_id
_entity_poly.type
_entity_poly.pdbx_seq_one_letter_code
_entity_poly.pdbx_strand_id
1 'polypeptide(L)'
;KPVWGLPQLCRAGGLPHHPDAALFFPPLRRLILFKGARYYVLAQGGLQVEPYYPRSLQDWGGIPEEVSGALPRPDGSIIFFRDDR
;
A
#
# COMPACT_ATOMS: atom_id res chain seq x y z
N LYS A 1 -15.02 -17.89 -18.66
CA LYS A 1 -15.89 -16.73 -18.32
C LYS A 1 -15.06 -15.80 -17.44
N PRO A 2 -14.63 -14.62 -17.90
CA PRO A 2 -13.81 -13.74 -17.07
C PRO A 2 -14.72 -13.10 -16.00
N VAL A 3 -14.46 -13.42 -14.73
CA VAL A 3 -15.13 -12.81 -13.57
C VAL A 3 -14.22 -11.72 -13.05
N TRP A 4 -14.29 -10.51 -13.62
CA TRP A 4 -13.78 -9.29 -12.97
C TRP A 4 -14.54 -8.11 -13.55
N GLY A 5 -15.61 -7.71 -12.86
CA GLY A 5 -16.24 -6.40 -13.09
C GLY A 5 -15.24 -5.30 -12.74
N LEU A 6 -15.05 -4.40 -13.69
CA LEU A 6 -14.41 -3.08 -13.67
C LEU A 6 -14.56 -2.29 -12.33
N PRO A 7 -13.72 -1.27 -12.08
CA PRO A 7 -13.18 -0.88 -10.77
C PRO A 7 -14.17 -0.88 -9.61
N GLN A 8 -13.77 -1.50 -8.51
CA GLN A 8 -14.51 -1.48 -7.25
C GLN A 8 -14.23 -0.18 -6.49
N LEU A 9 -15.27 0.42 -5.90
CA LEU A 9 -15.14 1.65 -5.12
C LEU A 9 -14.24 1.44 -3.90
N CYS A 10 -13.23 2.30 -3.71
CA CYS A 10 -12.33 2.25 -2.55
C CYS A 10 -13.07 2.40 -1.20
N ARG A 11 -14.30 2.93 -1.20
CA ARG A 11 -15.12 3.10 0.02
C ARG A 11 -15.48 1.79 0.69
N ALA A 12 -15.53 0.68 -0.04
CA ALA A 12 -15.84 -0.62 0.52
C ALA A 12 -14.61 -1.19 1.25
N GLY A 13 -14.44 -0.86 2.53
CA GLY A 13 -13.49 -1.56 3.41
C GLY A 13 -12.37 -0.74 4.05
N GLY A 14 -12.58 0.57 4.22
CA GLY A 14 -11.68 1.43 5.01
C GLY A 14 -10.37 1.80 4.31
N LEU A 15 -10.30 1.61 2.99
CA LEU A 15 -9.14 1.99 2.18
C LEU A 15 -8.97 3.53 2.19
N PRO A 16 -7.73 4.02 2.11
CA PRO A 16 -7.47 5.45 1.94
C PRO A 16 -8.07 5.95 0.63
N HIS A 17 -8.64 7.16 0.67
CA HIS A 17 -9.01 7.88 -0.55
C HIS A 17 -7.73 8.35 -1.25
N HIS A 18 -7.54 7.95 -2.52
CA HIS A 18 -6.39 8.33 -3.36
C HIS A 18 -5.04 8.02 -2.69
N PRO A 19 -4.66 6.73 -2.53
CA PRO A 19 -3.34 6.35 -2.02
C PRO A 19 -2.24 6.90 -2.90
N ASP A 20 -1.10 7.24 -2.29
CA ASP A 20 0.05 7.82 -2.99
C ASP A 20 0.85 6.71 -3.70
N ALA A 21 1.03 5.56 -3.02
CA ALA A 21 1.68 4.39 -3.57
C ALA A 21 1.06 3.08 -3.06
N ALA A 22 1.34 1.99 -3.78
CA ALA A 22 1.00 0.63 -3.38
C ALA A 22 2.23 -0.27 -3.49
N LEU A 23 2.42 -1.15 -2.52
CA LEU A 23 3.49 -2.14 -2.48
C LEU A 23 2.92 -3.51 -2.16
N PHE A 24 3.21 -4.51 -2.99
CA PHE A 24 3.05 -5.90 -2.57
C PHE A 24 4.27 -6.28 -1.74
N PHE A 25 4.10 -6.41 -0.41
CA PHE A 25 5.21 -6.66 0.50
C PHE A 25 5.48 -8.17 0.60
N PRO A 26 6.59 -8.69 0.02
CA PRO A 26 6.79 -10.12 -0.11
C PRO A 26 6.84 -10.88 1.23
N PRO A 27 7.49 -10.38 2.30
CA PRO A 27 7.55 -11.09 3.58
C PRO A 27 6.19 -11.38 4.21
N LEU A 28 5.23 -10.45 4.07
CA LEU A 28 3.87 -10.62 4.62
C LEU A 28 2.87 -11.16 3.59
N ARG A 29 3.25 -11.21 2.30
CA ARG A 29 2.37 -11.54 1.17
C ARG A 29 1.09 -10.72 1.16
N ARG A 30 1.20 -9.44 1.50
CA ARG A 30 0.07 -8.51 1.66
C ARG A 30 0.31 -7.23 0.85
N LEU A 31 -0.78 -6.61 0.41
CA LEU A 31 -0.73 -5.29 -0.22
C LEU A 31 -0.68 -4.22 0.86
N ILE A 32 0.24 -3.28 0.71
CA ILE A 32 0.43 -2.13 1.58
C ILE A 32 0.15 -0.88 0.76
N LEU A 33 -0.70 0.00 1.28
CA LEU A 33 -1.02 1.29 0.68
C LEU A 33 -0.41 2.41 1.50
N PHE A 34 0.26 3.34 0.84
CA PHE A 34 0.87 4.51 1.46
C PHE A 34 -0.02 5.73 1.23
N LYS A 35 -0.21 6.55 2.28
CA LYS A 35 -0.95 7.82 2.19
C LYS A 35 -0.42 8.83 3.22
N GLY A 36 0.15 9.93 2.74
CA GLY A 36 0.78 10.97 3.57
C GLY A 36 1.78 10.35 4.54
N ALA A 37 1.67 10.69 5.82
CA ALA A 37 2.50 10.14 6.91
C ALA A 37 2.11 8.74 7.41
N ARG A 38 1.24 7.99 6.69
CA ARG A 38 0.68 6.72 7.15
C ARG A 38 0.68 5.61 6.09
N TYR A 39 0.58 4.37 6.56
CA TYR A 39 0.38 3.20 5.71
C TYR A 39 -0.73 2.28 6.22
N TYR A 40 -1.33 1.54 5.29
CA TYR A 40 -2.47 0.65 5.46
C TYR A 40 -2.09 -0.73 4.95
N VAL A 41 -2.51 -1.80 5.61
CA VAL A 41 -2.29 -3.18 5.16
C VAL A 41 -3.63 -3.80 4.79
N LEU A 42 -3.71 -4.38 3.59
CA LEU A 42 -4.92 -5.06 3.16
C LEU A 42 -4.98 -6.49 3.71
N ALA A 43 -6.21 -6.90 4.04
CA ALA A 43 -6.55 -8.26 4.37
C ALA A 43 -6.37 -9.19 3.17
N GLN A 44 -5.98 -10.44 3.43
CA GLN A 44 -5.74 -11.46 2.40
C GLN A 44 -6.98 -11.74 1.51
N GLY A 45 -8.19 -11.45 2.01
CA GLY A 45 -9.47 -11.59 1.30
C GLY A 45 -9.89 -10.40 0.43
N GLY A 46 -9.08 -9.33 0.38
CA GLY A 46 -9.32 -8.19 -0.51
C GLY A 46 -10.25 -7.09 0.03
N LEU A 47 -10.01 -5.87 -0.46
CA LEU A 47 -10.65 -4.58 -0.18
C LEU A 47 -10.84 -4.13 1.28
N GLN A 48 -10.52 -4.96 2.27
CA GLN A 48 -10.58 -4.58 3.69
C GLN A 48 -9.19 -4.23 4.22
N VAL A 49 -9.10 -3.19 5.03
CA VAL A 49 -7.91 -2.87 5.82
C VAL A 49 -7.88 -3.75 7.07
N GLU A 50 -6.71 -4.30 7.39
CA GLU A 50 -6.49 -5.07 8.61
C GLU A 50 -6.77 -4.22 9.86
N PRO A 51 -7.32 -4.82 10.94
CA PRO A 51 -7.43 -4.15 12.23
C PRO A 51 -6.06 -3.57 12.65
N TYR A 52 -6.09 -2.46 13.40
CA TYR A 52 -4.90 -1.73 13.88
C TYR A 52 -4.15 -0.85 12.86
N TYR A 53 -4.64 -0.78 11.61
CA TYR A 53 -4.16 0.17 10.60
C TYR A 53 -5.14 1.35 10.42
N PRO A 54 -4.67 2.55 10.02
CA PRO A 54 -3.33 2.86 9.57
C PRO A 54 -2.27 3.01 10.68
N ARG A 55 -1.01 2.76 10.34
CA ARG A 55 0.17 2.99 11.18
C ARG A 55 1.07 4.09 10.58
N SER A 56 2.01 4.60 11.38
CA SER A 56 2.92 5.67 10.96
C SER A 56 4.01 5.18 10.02
N LEU A 57 4.40 5.98 9.02
CA LEU A 57 5.54 5.67 8.16
C LEU A 57 6.89 5.61 8.87
N GLN A 58 6.97 6.01 10.14
CA GLN A 58 8.17 5.82 10.96
C GLN A 58 8.60 4.35 11.03
N ASP A 59 7.65 3.40 10.95
CA ASP A 59 7.92 1.96 10.90
C ASP A 59 8.77 1.56 9.66
N TRP A 60 8.78 2.39 8.61
CA TRP A 60 9.53 2.17 7.36
C TRP A 60 10.89 2.88 7.32
N GLY A 61 11.40 3.32 8.47
CA GLY A 61 12.73 3.96 8.55
C GLY A 61 12.76 5.41 8.08
N GLY A 62 11.61 6.11 8.12
CA GLY A 62 11.55 7.54 7.81
C GLY A 62 11.57 7.85 6.32
N ILE A 63 10.97 6.98 5.49
CA ILE A 63 10.68 7.32 4.09
C ILE A 63 9.91 8.64 4.01
N PRO A 64 10.15 9.46 2.96
CA PRO A 64 9.43 10.71 2.80
C PRO A 64 7.93 10.46 2.68
N GLU A 65 7.14 11.41 3.16
CA GLU A 65 5.70 11.44 2.86
C GLU A 65 5.49 11.60 1.35
N GLU A 66 4.31 11.18 0.87
CA GLU A 66 3.88 11.40 -0.53
C GLU A 66 4.76 10.69 -1.57
N VAL A 67 5.24 9.48 -1.25
CA VAL A 67 5.90 8.61 -2.23
C VAL A 67 5.01 8.38 -3.46
N SER A 68 5.58 8.51 -4.65
CA SER A 68 4.88 8.33 -5.93
C SER A 68 4.80 6.87 -6.34
N GLY A 69 5.61 6.00 -5.74
CA GLY A 69 5.62 4.56 -6.02
C GLY A 69 6.49 3.77 -5.05
N ALA A 70 6.30 2.45 -5.05
CA ALA A 70 7.14 1.53 -4.30
C ALA A 70 7.30 0.20 -5.06
N LEU A 71 8.51 -0.34 -5.12
CA LEU A 71 8.81 -1.58 -5.81
C LEU A 71 9.70 -2.49 -4.96
N PRO A 72 9.31 -3.76 -4.72
CA PRO A 72 10.17 -4.73 -4.07
C PRO A 72 11.23 -5.23 -5.05
N ARG A 73 12.46 -5.41 -4.58
CA ARG A 73 13.57 -6.01 -5.32
C ARG A 73 13.75 -7.49 -4.95
N PRO A 74 14.36 -8.30 -5.82
CA PRO A 74 14.65 -9.71 -5.53
C PRO A 74 15.57 -9.93 -4.31
N ASP A 75 16.39 -8.92 -3.97
CA ASP A 75 17.28 -8.93 -2.80
C ASP A 75 16.54 -8.70 -1.46
N GLY A 76 15.21 -8.50 -1.50
CA GLY A 76 14.38 -8.25 -0.33
C GLY A 76 14.30 -6.77 0.09
N SER A 77 15.06 -5.89 -0.56
CA SER A 77 14.95 -4.45 -0.33
C SER A 77 13.77 -3.84 -1.11
N ILE A 78 13.37 -2.63 -0.73
CA ILE A 78 12.29 -1.90 -1.40
C ILE A 78 12.82 -0.56 -1.88
N ILE A 79 12.51 -0.21 -3.12
CA ILE A 79 12.75 1.12 -3.67
C ILE A 79 11.46 1.91 -3.52
N PHE A 80 11.56 3.11 -2.97
CA PHE A 80 10.51 4.11 -2.96
C PHE A 80 10.86 5.19 -3.96
N PHE A 81 9.89 5.58 -4.77
CA PHE A 81 10.02 6.64 -5.75
C PHE A 81 9.33 7.89 -5.22
N ARG A 82 9.92 9.05 -5.47
CA ARG A 82 9.32 10.32 -5.15
C ARG A 82 9.62 11.30 -6.27
N ASP A 83 8.56 11.84 -6.87
CA ASP A 83 8.66 12.73 -8.01
C ASP A 83 9.46 12.04 -9.15
N ASP A 84 10.41 12.75 -9.74
CA ASP A 84 11.25 12.27 -10.84
C ASP A 84 12.48 11.45 -10.36
N ARG A 85 12.48 10.99 -9.09
CA ARG A 85 13.65 10.39 -8.42
C ARG A 85 13.36 9.10 -7.66
#